data_AF-L9KHG3-F1
#
_entry.id   AF-L9KHG3-F1
#
_cell.length_a   1.000
_cell.length_b   1.000
_cell.length_c   1.000
_cell.angle_alpha   90.00
_cell.angle_beta   90.00
_cell.angle_gamma   90.00
#
_symmetry.space_group_name_H-M   'P 1'
#
loop_
_entity.id
_entity.type
_entity.pdbx_description
1 polymer ?
#
loop_
_entity_poly.entity_id
_entity_poly.type
_entity_poly.pdbx_seq_one_letter_code
_entity_poly.pdbx_strand_id
1 'polypeptide(L)'
;MTTIKEQAAISRLLSFLQEWDNAGKVARGNILTNFIEANQGKTAPELEQEFSQGASLFLVRLTTWLRITYMTGLCLEKLLRSIGIFLSAVSSNRYLIEFLEVGGVLTLLEILGLAKIKEEDKKESIKLLQVIANSGRKYKELICESYGVRSIAEFLANSKSEETQEEVQVLLESLVHGNPKYQNQVYKGLVALLPCASPKAQQLSLQTLRTAQSIIGATHPSIVDCVLKVLGTMHLEVQYEAIELIKDLANYDVRPALLKGLMALLTPSVKKTFQQQPKILAAPQPGRLCCPQSNAADLYLKIDSVQADILAANKVNVTEALHLCEVSRCTLNFLSDSGAPERMACGSSFQEDRGEPKE
;
A
#
# COMPACT_ATOMS: atom_id res chain seq x y z
N MET A 1 51.08 15.37 -23.44
CA MET A 1 51.86 15.62 -22.21
C MET A 1 50.87 16.11 -21.17
N THR A 2 50.68 15.38 -20.07
CA THR A 2 49.86 15.84 -18.94
C THR A 2 50.54 17.03 -18.27
N THR A 3 49.77 18.03 -17.88
CA THR A 3 50.32 19.22 -17.21
C THR A 3 50.74 18.89 -15.79
N ILE A 4 51.67 19.66 -15.21
CA ILE A 4 52.11 19.49 -13.80
C ILE A 4 50.91 19.53 -12.83
N LYS A 5 49.90 20.36 -13.13
CA LYS A 5 48.67 20.47 -12.35
C LYS A 5 47.80 19.21 -12.42
N GLU A 6 47.65 18.63 -13.62
CA GLU A 6 46.93 17.36 -13.83
C GLU A 6 47.64 16.22 -13.09
N GLN A 7 48.96 16.14 -13.19
CA GLN A 7 49.74 15.11 -12.50
C GLN A 7 49.56 15.20 -10.97
N ALA A 8 49.56 16.41 -10.41
CA ALA A 8 49.31 16.62 -8.99
C ALA A 8 47.86 16.29 -8.56
N ALA A 9 46.88 16.46 -9.45
CA ALA A 9 45.49 16.10 -9.18
C ALA A 9 45.31 14.57 -9.19
N ILE A 10 45.90 13.88 -10.16
CA ILE A 10 45.93 12.41 -10.23
C ILE A 10 46.60 11.82 -8.99
N SER A 11 47.75 12.35 -8.56
CA SER A 11 48.41 11.88 -7.34
C SER A 11 47.55 12.04 -6.08
N ARG A 12 46.77 13.12 -5.98
CA ARG A 12 45.82 13.33 -4.86
C ARG A 12 44.69 12.30 -4.88
N LEU A 13 44.11 12.04 -6.05
CA LEU A 13 43.12 10.97 -6.23
C LEU A 13 43.68 9.62 -5.76
N LEU A 14 44.87 9.23 -6.24
CA LEU A 14 45.46 7.94 -5.90
C LEU A 14 45.74 7.81 -4.39
N SER A 15 46.22 8.89 -3.76
CA SER A 15 46.40 8.94 -2.30
C SER A 15 45.07 8.75 -1.56
N PHE A 16 44.00 9.41 -2.01
CA PHE A 16 42.66 9.27 -1.42
C PHE A 16 42.12 7.84 -1.56
N LEU A 17 42.26 7.22 -2.73
CA LEU A 17 41.83 5.84 -2.95
C LEU A 17 42.64 4.86 -2.10
N GLN A 18 43.95 5.08 -1.97
CA GLN A 18 44.82 4.28 -1.11
C GLN A 18 44.46 4.45 0.38
N GLU A 19 44.07 5.65 0.81
CA GLU A 19 43.56 5.88 2.15
C GLU A 19 42.29 5.07 2.42
N TRP A 20 41.33 5.08 1.50
CA TRP A 20 40.12 4.26 1.58
C TRP A 20 40.44 2.75 1.66
N ASP A 21 41.33 2.28 0.79
CA ASP A 21 41.67 0.86 0.67
C ASP A 21 42.33 0.34 1.96
N ASN A 22 43.17 1.16 2.62
CA ASN A 22 43.85 0.82 3.87
C ASN A 22 43.04 1.16 5.15
N ALA A 23 41.95 1.92 5.03
CA ALA A 23 41.17 2.39 6.16
C ALA A 23 40.41 1.26 6.87
N GLY A 24 40.46 1.27 8.21
CA GLY A 24 39.57 0.48 9.06
C GLY A 24 38.15 1.06 9.12
N LYS A 25 37.25 0.37 9.82
CA LYS A 25 35.81 0.73 9.91
C LYS A 25 35.56 2.19 10.29
N VAL A 26 36.23 2.67 11.35
CA VAL A 26 36.07 4.05 11.85
C VAL A 26 36.60 5.07 10.84
N ALA A 27 37.79 4.81 10.28
CA ALA A 27 38.40 5.69 9.28
C ALA A 27 37.55 5.79 8.02
N ARG A 28 37.00 4.67 7.50
CA ARG A 28 36.03 4.70 6.39
C ARG A 28 34.79 5.49 6.75
N GLY A 29 34.28 5.36 7.97
CA GLY A 29 33.16 6.17 8.47
C GLY A 29 33.42 7.68 8.43
N ASN A 30 34.66 8.11 8.69
CA ASN A 30 35.08 9.51 8.59
C ASN A 30 35.26 9.95 7.14
N ILE A 31 35.89 9.12 6.30
CA ILE A 31 36.04 9.39 4.86
C ILE A 31 34.66 9.61 4.22
N LEU A 32 33.67 8.76 4.54
CA LEU A 32 32.30 8.93 4.04
C LEU A 32 31.65 10.23 4.51
N THR A 33 31.84 10.61 5.79
CA THR A 33 31.33 11.90 6.30
C THR A 33 31.93 13.07 5.53
N ASN A 34 33.25 13.11 5.41
CA ASN A 34 33.94 14.18 4.69
C ASN A 34 33.52 14.24 3.22
N PHE A 35 33.37 13.07 2.58
CA PHE A 35 32.89 12.98 1.21
C PHE A 35 31.48 13.56 1.06
N ILE A 36 30.55 13.19 1.95
CA ILE A 36 29.16 13.69 1.92
C ILE A 36 29.13 15.21 2.05
N GLU A 37 29.82 15.74 3.07
CA GLU A 37 29.86 17.18 3.34
C GLU A 37 30.45 17.97 2.18
N ALA A 38 31.49 17.44 1.52
CA ALA A 38 32.17 18.11 0.43
C ALA A 38 31.43 18.02 -0.92
N ASN A 39 30.62 16.97 -1.15
CA ASN A 39 30.12 16.62 -2.48
C ASN A 39 28.59 16.66 -2.63
N GLN A 40 27.84 16.94 -1.56
CA GLN A 40 26.39 17.06 -1.66
C GLN A 40 25.98 18.14 -2.68
N GLY A 41 25.09 17.78 -3.60
CA GLY A 41 24.55 18.70 -4.60
C GLY A 41 25.41 18.94 -5.84
N LYS A 42 26.58 18.29 -5.95
CA LYS A 42 27.41 18.37 -7.15
C LYS A 42 26.82 17.62 -8.34
N THR A 43 27.11 18.13 -9.52
CA THR A 43 26.84 17.51 -10.82
C THR A 43 27.89 16.46 -11.16
N ALA A 44 27.59 15.56 -12.11
CA ALA A 44 28.55 14.53 -12.50
C ALA A 44 29.88 15.11 -13.06
N PRO A 45 29.88 16.20 -13.88
CA PRO A 45 31.12 16.84 -14.30
C PRO A 45 31.95 17.43 -13.15
N GLU A 46 31.31 18.00 -12.12
CA GLU A 46 32.02 18.52 -10.94
C GLU A 46 32.66 17.40 -10.12
N LEU A 47 31.95 16.26 -9.97
CA LEU A 47 32.52 15.06 -9.36
C LEU A 47 33.72 14.55 -10.18
N GLU A 48 33.60 14.46 -11.50
CA GLU A 48 34.73 14.04 -12.32
C GLU A 48 35.91 15.03 -12.24
N GLN A 49 35.64 16.34 -12.13
CA GLN A 49 36.68 17.32 -11.93
C GLN A 49 37.40 17.15 -10.59
N GLU A 50 36.66 16.90 -9.50
CA GLU A 50 37.22 16.63 -8.18
C GLU A 50 38.09 15.37 -8.18
N PHE A 51 37.61 14.32 -8.85
CA PHE A 51 38.26 13.02 -8.87
C PHE A 51 39.18 12.84 -10.09
N SER A 52 39.63 13.90 -10.75
CA SER A 52 40.56 13.82 -11.90
C SER A 52 40.11 12.82 -12.98
N GLN A 53 38.82 12.84 -13.32
CA GLN A 53 38.12 11.91 -14.24
C GLN A 53 38.09 10.45 -13.77
N GLY A 54 38.26 10.23 -12.47
CA GLY A 54 38.31 8.92 -11.82
C GLY A 54 37.20 8.71 -10.79
N ALA A 55 36.08 9.43 -10.84
CA ALA A 55 35.07 9.36 -9.78
C ALA A 55 34.42 7.96 -9.69
N SER A 56 34.23 7.29 -10.82
CA SER A 56 33.80 5.88 -10.90
C SER A 56 34.69 4.92 -10.10
N LEU A 57 36.00 5.22 -9.95
CA LEU A 57 36.90 4.36 -9.16
C LEU A 57 36.53 4.37 -7.67
N PHE A 58 36.00 5.49 -7.19
CA PHE A 58 35.50 5.57 -5.83
C PHE A 58 34.12 4.93 -5.71
N LEU A 59 33.21 5.15 -6.68
CA LEU A 59 31.91 4.48 -6.70
C LEU A 59 32.03 2.95 -6.67
N VAL A 60 32.94 2.36 -7.45
CA VAL A 60 33.20 0.91 -7.44
C VAL A 60 33.64 0.42 -6.06
N ARG A 61 34.45 1.21 -5.34
CA ARG A 61 34.86 0.89 -3.97
C ARG A 61 33.70 0.98 -2.97
N LEU A 62 32.85 2.00 -3.09
CA LEU A 62 31.65 2.15 -2.28
C LEU A 62 30.68 0.98 -2.48
N THR A 63 30.41 0.61 -3.73
CA THR A 63 29.50 -0.49 -4.07
C THR A 63 30.05 -1.85 -3.67
N THR A 64 31.35 -2.08 -3.85
CA THR A 64 32.02 -3.29 -3.35
C THR A 64 31.92 -3.37 -1.83
N TRP A 65 32.18 -2.27 -1.13
CA TRP A 65 32.06 -2.22 0.32
C TRP A 65 30.62 -2.46 0.79
N LEU A 66 29.63 -1.86 0.11
CA LEU A 66 28.22 -2.06 0.40
C LEU A 66 27.86 -3.53 0.38
N ARG A 67 28.25 -4.25 -0.69
CA ARG A 67 27.98 -5.68 -0.84
C ARG A 67 28.66 -6.53 0.24
N ILE A 68 29.81 -6.11 0.77
CA ILE A 68 30.51 -6.84 1.83
C ILE A 68 29.87 -6.59 3.20
N THR A 69 29.36 -5.38 3.47
CA THR A 69 28.99 -4.98 4.84
C THR A 69 27.51 -4.74 5.11
N TYR A 70 26.65 -4.65 4.10
CA TYR A 70 25.23 -4.29 4.30
C TYR A 70 24.52 -5.20 5.32
N MET A 71 24.85 -6.49 5.35
CA MET A 71 24.31 -7.46 6.32
C MET A 71 24.62 -7.15 7.79
N THR A 72 25.62 -6.31 8.05
CA THR A 72 26.06 -5.93 9.40
C THR A 72 25.63 -4.54 9.81
N GLY A 73 25.10 -3.72 8.88
CA GLY A 73 24.69 -2.33 9.15
C GLY A 73 25.85 -1.35 9.45
N LEU A 74 27.11 -1.78 9.32
CA LEU A 74 28.27 -0.95 9.67
C LEU A 74 28.39 0.26 8.74
N CYS A 75 28.15 1.46 9.29
CA CYS A 75 28.18 2.75 8.57
C CYS A 75 27.28 2.78 7.32
N LEU A 76 26.21 1.99 7.30
CA LEU A 76 25.40 1.77 6.11
C LEU A 76 24.71 3.05 5.63
N GLU A 77 24.13 3.85 6.53
CA GLU A 77 23.57 5.17 6.22
C GLU A 77 24.54 6.06 5.41
N LYS A 78 25.77 6.24 5.93
CA LYS A 78 26.78 7.10 5.28
C LYS A 78 27.20 6.54 3.93
N LEU A 79 27.28 5.22 3.82
CA LEU A 79 27.64 4.54 2.59
C LEU A 79 26.57 4.72 1.51
N LEU A 80 25.30 4.50 1.87
CA LEU A 80 24.15 4.69 0.97
C LEU A 80 24.03 6.16 0.55
N ARG A 81 24.19 7.11 1.48
CA ARG A 81 24.21 8.55 1.17
C ARG A 81 25.32 8.92 0.20
N SER A 82 26.52 8.36 0.39
CA SER A 82 27.66 8.60 -0.50
C SER A 82 27.39 8.05 -1.91
N ILE A 83 26.80 6.85 -2.03
CA ILE A 83 26.33 6.31 -3.31
C ILE A 83 25.25 7.21 -3.91
N GLY A 84 24.35 7.73 -3.09
CA GLY A 84 23.28 8.65 -3.50
C GLY A 84 23.78 9.92 -4.16
N ILE A 85 24.91 10.47 -3.72
CA ILE A 85 25.56 11.62 -4.38
C ILE A 85 25.89 11.30 -5.83
N PHE A 86 26.45 10.13 -6.12
CA PHE A 86 26.74 9.72 -7.50
C PHE A 86 25.46 9.52 -8.31
N LEU A 87 24.46 8.83 -7.76
CA LEU A 87 23.25 8.47 -8.50
C LEU A 87 22.33 9.67 -8.78
N SER A 88 22.27 10.62 -7.85
CA SER A 88 21.41 11.81 -7.96
C SER A 88 22.04 12.98 -8.71
N ALA A 89 23.33 12.93 -9.03
CA ALA A 89 24.02 13.99 -9.74
C ALA A 89 23.41 14.24 -11.13
N VAL A 90 23.34 15.50 -11.56
CA VAL A 90 22.92 15.81 -12.94
C VAL A 90 23.90 15.16 -13.93
N SER A 91 23.36 14.49 -14.95
CA SER A 91 24.13 13.70 -15.93
C SER A 91 24.83 12.45 -15.36
N SER A 92 24.27 11.83 -14.31
CA SER A 92 24.80 10.63 -13.63
C SER A 92 24.61 9.29 -14.36
N ASN A 93 24.15 9.25 -15.61
CA ASN A 93 23.75 8.01 -16.30
C ASN A 93 24.82 6.91 -16.24
N ARG A 94 26.10 7.27 -16.34
CA ARG A 94 27.22 6.33 -16.20
C ARG A 94 27.26 5.68 -14.82
N TYR A 95 27.24 6.49 -13.75
CA TYR A 95 27.25 6.00 -12.37
C TYR A 95 26.05 5.12 -12.05
N LEU A 96 24.87 5.50 -12.57
CA LEU A 96 23.67 4.69 -12.45
C LEU A 96 23.84 3.32 -13.09
N ILE A 97 24.33 3.26 -14.34
CA ILE A 97 24.58 1.98 -15.01
C ILE A 97 25.59 1.13 -14.24
N GLU A 98 26.73 1.70 -13.84
CA GLU A 98 27.75 1.00 -13.05
C GLU A 98 27.18 0.40 -11.76
N PHE A 99 26.31 1.15 -11.05
CA PHE A 99 25.64 0.67 -9.84
C PHE A 99 24.65 -0.48 -10.12
N LEU A 100 23.90 -0.38 -11.21
CA LEU A 100 22.90 -1.39 -11.59
C LEU A 100 23.55 -2.68 -12.08
N GLU A 101 24.64 -2.60 -12.85
CA GLU A 101 25.40 -3.75 -13.36
C GLU A 101 25.98 -4.60 -12.22
N VAL A 102 26.40 -3.95 -11.13
CA VAL A 102 26.79 -4.64 -9.89
C VAL A 102 25.60 -4.97 -9.00
N GLY A 103 24.40 -5.17 -9.56
CA GLY A 103 23.23 -5.67 -8.83
C GLY A 103 22.74 -4.75 -7.70
N GLY A 104 23.00 -3.45 -7.78
CA GLY A 104 22.70 -2.50 -6.71
C GLY A 104 21.24 -2.51 -6.26
N VAL A 105 20.28 -2.66 -7.20
CA VAL A 105 18.84 -2.77 -6.87
C VAL A 105 18.55 -3.96 -5.96
N LEU A 106 19.12 -5.14 -6.23
CA LEU A 106 18.90 -6.33 -5.41
C LEU A 106 19.43 -6.12 -3.99
N THR A 107 20.62 -5.52 -3.86
CA THR A 107 21.20 -5.20 -2.54
C THR A 107 20.33 -4.20 -1.78
N LEU A 108 19.82 -3.14 -2.43
CA LEU A 108 18.93 -2.17 -1.78
C LEU A 108 17.62 -2.80 -1.31
N LEU A 109 17.01 -3.67 -2.14
CA LEU A 109 15.78 -4.38 -1.78
C LEU A 109 16.01 -5.38 -0.64
N GLU A 110 17.15 -6.05 -0.61
CA GLU A 110 17.50 -6.99 0.46
C GLU A 110 17.68 -6.26 1.81
N ILE A 111 18.30 -5.08 1.82
CA ILE A 111 18.46 -4.25 3.04
C ILE A 111 17.11 -4.01 3.73
N LEU A 112 16.04 -3.78 2.96
CA LEU A 112 14.70 -3.53 3.51
C LEU A 112 14.18 -4.71 4.36
N GLY A 113 14.48 -5.94 3.92
CA GLY A 113 14.04 -7.18 4.56
C GLY A 113 14.87 -7.63 5.77
N LEU A 114 16.04 -7.01 6.02
CA LEU A 114 16.93 -7.43 7.11
C LEU A 114 16.45 -6.92 8.47
N ALA A 115 16.09 -7.82 9.38
CA ALA A 115 15.59 -7.46 10.71
C ALA A 115 16.61 -6.71 11.59
N LYS A 116 17.91 -6.92 11.38
CA LYS A 116 18.99 -6.34 12.19
C LYS A 116 19.40 -4.94 11.77
N ILE A 117 18.95 -4.48 10.60
CA ILE A 117 19.29 -3.17 10.07
C ILE A 117 18.33 -2.13 10.63
N LYS A 118 18.87 -1.02 11.14
CA LYS A 118 18.09 0.08 11.71
C LYS A 118 17.23 0.75 10.63
N GLU A 119 16.12 1.37 11.03
CA GLU A 119 15.16 1.95 10.07
C GLU A 119 15.77 3.08 9.25
N GLU A 120 16.69 3.87 9.81
CA GLU A 120 17.33 4.99 9.13
C GLU A 120 18.17 4.52 7.93
N ASP A 121 18.86 3.38 8.07
CA ASP A 121 19.62 2.78 6.96
C ASP A 121 18.68 2.26 5.85
N LYS A 122 17.54 1.69 6.25
CA LYS A 122 16.52 1.22 5.29
C LYS A 122 15.85 2.39 4.57
N LYS A 123 15.59 3.50 5.27
CA LYS A 123 15.07 4.74 4.67
C LYS A 123 16.02 5.26 3.59
N GLU A 124 17.33 5.26 3.83
CA GLU A 124 18.30 5.63 2.79
C GLU A 124 18.30 4.67 1.59
N SER A 125 18.02 3.38 1.81
CA SER A 125 17.84 2.42 0.70
C SER A 125 16.59 2.74 -0.14
N ILE A 126 15.49 3.15 0.50
CA ILE A 126 14.28 3.63 -0.20
C ILE A 126 14.57 4.87 -1.03
N LYS A 127 15.30 5.85 -0.49
CA LYS A 127 15.68 7.07 -1.24
C LYS A 127 16.51 6.74 -2.49
N LEU A 128 17.45 5.80 -2.39
CA LEU A 128 18.20 5.35 -3.57
C LEU A 128 17.31 4.65 -4.60
N LEU A 129 16.36 3.83 -4.16
CA LEU A 129 15.37 3.21 -5.06
C LEU A 129 14.48 4.25 -5.73
N GLN A 130 14.10 5.33 -5.05
CA GLN A 130 13.39 6.46 -5.65
C GLN A 130 14.23 7.16 -6.72
N VAL A 131 15.52 7.44 -6.46
CA VAL A 131 16.43 8.03 -7.45
C VAL A 131 16.51 7.14 -8.71
N ILE A 132 16.63 5.83 -8.52
CA ILE A 132 16.66 4.85 -9.61
C ILE A 132 15.33 4.85 -10.38
N ALA A 133 14.19 4.77 -9.68
CA ALA A 133 12.86 4.80 -10.30
C ALA A 133 12.61 6.09 -11.10
N ASN A 134 13.05 7.23 -10.58
CA ASN A 134 12.89 8.54 -11.20
C ASN A 134 13.80 8.75 -12.42
N SER A 135 14.83 7.91 -12.60
CA SER A 135 15.70 7.95 -13.77
C SER A 135 15.02 7.43 -15.06
N GLY A 136 13.80 6.88 -14.96
CA GLY A 136 12.95 6.55 -16.11
C GLY A 136 12.31 5.17 -16.06
N ARG A 137 11.38 4.91 -17.00
CA ARG A 137 10.53 3.70 -17.05
C ARG A 137 11.34 2.40 -16.92
N LYS A 138 12.42 2.24 -17.69
CA LYS A 138 13.23 1.00 -17.69
C LYS A 138 13.77 0.63 -16.30
N TYR A 139 14.05 1.62 -15.46
CA TYR A 139 14.55 1.41 -14.10
C TYR A 139 13.42 1.10 -13.12
N LYS A 140 12.22 1.68 -13.31
CA LYS A 140 11.00 1.27 -12.58
C LYS A 140 10.68 -0.20 -12.85
N GLU A 141 10.73 -0.60 -14.12
CA GLU A 141 10.53 -1.99 -14.55
C GLU A 141 11.55 -2.92 -13.89
N LEU A 142 12.83 -2.56 -13.88
CA LEU A 142 13.88 -3.33 -13.21
C LEU A 142 13.61 -3.54 -11.70
N ILE A 143 13.15 -2.50 -10.99
CA ILE A 143 12.77 -2.62 -9.58
C ILE A 143 11.61 -3.61 -9.42
N CYS A 144 10.58 -3.52 -10.26
CA CYS A 144 9.43 -4.43 -10.21
C CYS A 144 9.79 -5.89 -10.55
N GLU A 145 10.66 -6.11 -11.54
CA GLU A 145 11.19 -7.42 -11.95
C GLU A 145 12.01 -8.07 -10.83
N SER A 146 12.72 -7.26 -10.05
CA SER A 146 13.54 -7.69 -8.91
C SER A 146 12.72 -8.00 -7.64
N TYR A 147 11.44 -8.35 -7.79
CA TYR A 147 10.47 -8.52 -6.69
C TYR A 147 10.29 -7.28 -5.81
N GLY A 148 10.63 -6.08 -6.32
CA GLY A 148 10.66 -4.86 -5.52
C GLY A 148 9.32 -4.48 -4.90
N VAL A 149 8.21 -4.67 -5.63
CA VAL A 149 6.85 -4.38 -5.10
C VAL A 149 6.59 -5.12 -3.79
N ARG A 150 6.97 -6.40 -3.71
CA ARG A 150 6.77 -7.20 -2.50
C ARG A 150 7.64 -6.69 -1.36
N SER A 151 8.95 -6.53 -1.59
CA SER A 151 9.89 -6.11 -0.55
C SER A 151 9.58 -4.71 -0.01
N ILE A 152 9.19 -3.79 -0.90
CA ILE A 152 8.82 -2.41 -0.55
C ILE A 152 7.50 -2.40 0.25
N ALA A 153 6.49 -3.15 -0.20
CA ALA A 153 5.22 -3.27 0.51
C ALA A 153 5.40 -3.91 1.89
N GLU A 154 6.18 -4.98 1.99
CA GLU A 154 6.48 -5.63 3.27
C GLU A 154 7.22 -4.68 4.23
N PHE A 155 8.11 -3.83 3.71
CA PHE A 155 8.75 -2.80 4.53
C PHE A 155 7.76 -1.73 5.01
N LEU A 156 6.84 -1.26 4.15
CA LEU A 156 5.77 -0.33 4.53
C LEU A 156 4.92 -0.88 5.69
N ALA A 157 4.53 -2.15 5.60
CA ALA A 157 3.68 -2.81 6.61
C ALA A 157 4.36 -2.96 7.98
N ASN A 158 5.68 -3.18 7.98
CA ASN A 158 6.44 -3.51 9.19
C ASN A 158 7.18 -2.31 9.81
N SER A 159 7.29 -1.19 9.08
CA SER A 159 7.98 0.00 9.58
C SER A 159 7.19 0.67 10.71
N LYS A 160 7.93 1.24 11.67
CA LYS A 160 7.38 1.95 12.84
C LYS A 160 7.46 3.47 12.69
N SER A 161 8.31 3.97 11.81
CA SER A 161 8.48 5.40 11.53
C SER A 161 7.52 5.86 10.44
N GLU A 162 6.58 6.75 10.79
CA GLU A 162 5.64 7.32 9.81
C GLU A 162 6.38 8.07 8.68
N GLU A 163 7.43 8.83 9.01
CA GLU A 163 8.30 9.49 8.01
C GLU A 163 8.87 8.47 7.01
N THR A 164 9.31 7.31 7.50
CA THR A 164 9.82 6.25 6.63
C THR A 164 8.72 5.63 5.78
N GLN A 165 7.52 5.45 6.34
CA GLN A 165 6.37 4.95 5.60
C GLN A 165 5.93 5.91 4.48
N GLU A 166 6.00 7.22 4.71
CA GLU A 166 5.73 8.25 3.70
C GLU A 166 6.74 8.19 2.54
N GLU A 167 8.03 8.03 2.82
CA GLU A 167 9.05 7.81 1.78
C GLU A 167 8.79 6.54 0.96
N VAL A 168 8.34 5.47 1.63
CA VAL A 168 7.95 4.23 0.95
C VAL A 168 6.72 4.44 0.07
N GLN A 169 5.73 5.21 0.53
CA GLN A 169 4.55 5.55 -0.25
C GLN A 169 4.93 6.29 -1.53
N VAL A 170 5.81 7.30 -1.45
CA VAL A 170 6.32 8.05 -2.61
C VAL A 170 6.95 7.11 -3.64
N LEU A 171 7.73 6.12 -3.18
CA LEU A 171 8.32 5.12 -4.09
C LEU A 171 7.23 4.27 -4.75
N LEU A 172 6.28 3.72 -4.00
CA LEU A 172 5.20 2.90 -4.55
C LEU A 172 4.35 3.68 -5.56
N GLU A 173 4.00 4.92 -5.25
CA GLU A 173 3.29 5.81 -6.16
C GLU A 173 4.09 6.08 -7.44
N SER A 174 5.40 6.33 -7.33
CA SER A 174 6.27 6.51 -8.49
C SER A 174 6.30 5.27 -9.39
N LEU A 175 6.20 4.06 -8.83
CA LEU A 175 6.20 2.80 -9.57
C LEU A 175 4.90 2.57 -10.34
N VAL A 176 3.79 3.23 -9.98
CA VAL A 176 2.54 3.19 -10.75
C VAL A 176 2.60 4.15 -11.95
N HIS A 177 3.20 5.33 -11.76
CA HIS A 177 3.22 6.38 -12.77
C HIS A 177 4.17 6.06 -13.94
N GLY A 178 3.64 6.07 -15.16
CA GLY A 178 4.42 5.89 -16.39
C GLY A 178 5.02 4.48 -16.57
N ASN A 179 4.48 3.48 -15.86
CA ASN A 179 4.98 2.10 -15.82
C ASN A 179 3.87 1.05 -16.13
N PRO A 180 3.31 1.07 -17.36
CA PRO A 180 2.12 0.29 -17.70
C PRO A 180 2.30 -1.24 -17.51
N LYS A 181 3.51 -1.75 -17.72
CA LYS A 181 3.84 -3.18 -17.59
C LYS A 181 3.59 -3.72 -16.17
N TYR A 182 3.83 -2.89 -15.14
CA TYR A 182 3.80 -3.32 -13.74
C TYR A 182 2.74 -2.65 -12.88
N GLN A 183 1.94 -1.74 -13.44
CA GLN A 183 0.83 -1.07 -12.73
C GLN A 183 -0.07 -2.05 -11.98
N ASN A 184 -0.50 -3.13 -12.63
CA ASN A 184 -1.33 -4.16 -12.00
C ASN A 184 -0.61 -4.91 -10.88
N GLN A 185 0.71 -5.11 -10.98
CA GLN A 185 1.50 -5.73 -9.92
C GLN A 185 1.56 -4.80 -8.70
N VAL A 186 1.83 -3.51 -8.90
CA VAL A 186 1.86 -2.52 -7.82
C VAL A 186 0.48 -2.41 -7.17
N TYR A 187 -0.58 -2.30 -7.95
CA TYR A 187 -1.97 -2.27 -7.46
C TYR A 187 -2.31 -3.47 -6.58
N LYS A 188 -2.01 -4.70 -7.05
CA LYS A 188 -2.21 -5.92 -6.25
C LYS A 188 -1.37 -5.92 -4.97
N GLY A 189 -0.13 -5.42 -5.05
CA GLY A 189 0.74 -5.24 -3.89
C GLY A 189 0.11 -4.32 -2.83
N LEU A 190 -0.47 -3.19 -3.26
CA LEU A 190 -1.17 -2.27 -2.36
C LEU A 190 -2.46 -2.88 -1.76
N VAL A 191 -3.25 -3.61 -2.55
CA VAL A 191 -4.42 -4.35 -2.02
C VAL A 191 -4.00 -5.37 -0.95
N ALA A 192 -2.85 -6.01 -1.12
CA ALA A 192 -2.31 -6.96 -0.15
C ALA A 192 -1.83 -6.30 1.16
N LEU A 193 -1.68 -4.97 1.21
CA LEU A 193 -1.34 -4.22 2.43
C LEU A 193 -2.55 -3.86 3.28
N LEU A 194 -3.75 -3.85 2.71
CA LEU A 194 -4.98 -3.52 3.44
C LEU A 194 -5.23 -4.37 4.71
N PRO A 195 -4.92 -5.68 4.76
CA PRO A 195 -5.07 -6.45 6.00
C PRO A 195 -3.89 -6.32 6.99
N CYS A 196 -2.93 -5.41 6.79
CA CYS A 196 -1.78 -5.28 7.69
C CYS A 196 -2.17 -4.65 9.05
N ALA A 197 -1.29 -4.79 10.04
CA ALA A 197 -1.54 -4.33 11.40
C ALA A 197 -1.26 -2.83 11.64
N SER A 198 -0.53 -2.17 10.73
CA SER A 198 -0.14 -0.76 10.87
C SER A 198 -1.22 0.16 10.27
N PRO A 199 -1.93 0.97 11.08
CA PRO A 199 -2.98 1.85 10.58
C PRO A 199 -2.45 2.87 9.58
N LYS A 200 -1.28 3.45 9.85
CA LYS A 200 -0.61 4.37 8.92
C LYS A 200 -0.29 3.69 7.59
N ALA A 201 0.23 2.45 7.61
CA ALA A 201 0.47 1.71 6.35
C ALA A 201 -0.82 1.45 5.57
N GLN A 202 -1.93 1.10 6.25
CA GLN A 202 -3.24 0.94 5.61
C GLN A 202 -3.70 2.25 4.98
N GLN A 203 -3.63 3.37 5.71
CA GLN A 203 -3.99 4.70 5.22
C GLN A 203 -3.20 5.07 3.97
N LEU A 204 -1.86 4.98 4.03
CA LEU A 204 -0.99 5.32 2.90
C LEU A 204 -1.25 4.41 1.70
N SER A 205 -1.51 3.12 1.93
CA SER A 205 -1.85 2.16 0.86
C SER A 205 -3.18 2.50 0.19
N LEU A 206 -4.19 2.92 0.94
CA LEU A 206 -5.49 3.36 0.40
C LEU A 206 -5.34 4.62 -0.44
N GLN A 207 -4.58 5.61 0.02
CA GLN A 207 -4.28 6.82 -0.73
C GLN A 207 -3.57 6.49 -2.06
N THR A 208 -2.55 5.63 -2.02
CA THR A 208 -1.85 5.21 -3.25
C THR A 208 -2.76 4.38 -4.16
N LEU A 209 -3.68 3.57 -3.62
CA LEU A 209 -4.68 2.84 -4.41
C LEU A 209 -5.62 3.77 -5.15
N ARG A 210 -6.04 4.89 -4.56
CA ARG A 210 -6.88 5.90 -5.23
C ARG A 210 -6.14 6.49 -6.43
N THR A 211 -4.90 6.93 -6.24
CA THR A 211 -4.05 7.40 -7.33
C THR A 211 -3.88 6.33 -8.39
N ALA A 212 -3.55 5.10 -7.99
CA ALA A 212 -3.35 4.00 -8.93
C ALA A 212 -4.61 3.63 -9.71
N GLN A 213 -5.77 3.64 -9.07
CA GLN A 213 -7.05 3.34 -9.72
C GLN A 213 -7.34 4.33 -10.85
N SER A 214 -7.09 5.63 -10.63
CA SER A 214 -7.26 6.67 -11.65
C SER A 214 -6.34 6.49 -12.87
N ILE A 215 -5.15 5.92 -12.67
CA ILE A 215 -4.16 5.69 -13.72
C ILE A 215 -4.48 4.41 -14.51
N ILE A 216 -4.89 3.35 -13.81
CA ILE A 216 -5.08 2.03 -14.39
C ILE A 216 -6.42 1.92 -15.12
N GLY A 217 -7.46 2.57 -14.60
CA GLY A 217 -8.80 2.58 -15.21
C GLY A 217 -9.56 1.24 -15.13
N ALA A 218 -8.87 0.11 -14.99
CA ALA A 218 -9.44 -1.20 -14.71
C ALA A 218 -9.31 -1.52 -13.21
N THR A 219 -10.34 -2.14 -12.62
CA THR A 219 -10.32 -2.52 -11.21
C THR A 219 -10.07 -4.01 -11.04
N HIS A 220 -9.25 -4.39 -10.07
CA HIS A 220 -9.09 -5.80 -9.72
C HIS A 220 -10.15 -6.23 -8.69
N PRO A 221 -10.97 -7.27 -8.95
CA PRO A 221 -12.10 -7.63 -8.07
C PRO A 221 -11.73 -7.91 -6.61
N SER A 222 -10.49 -8.33 -6.34
CA SER A 222 -10.02 -8.60 -4.96
C SER A 222 -10.02 -7.36 -4.05
N ILE A 223 -10.12 -6.14 -4.61
CA ILE A 223 -10.17 -4.92 -3.82
C ILE A 223 -11.44 -4.82 -2.98
N VAL A 224 -12.56 -5.37 -3.47
CA VAL A 224 -13.88 -5.23 -2.85
C VAL A 224 -13.88 -5.78 -1.42
N ASP A 225 -13.48 -7.05 -1.26
CA ASP A 225 -13.48 -7.69 0.06
C ASP A 225 -12.49 -7.03 1.03
N CYS A 226 -11.33 -6.58 0.53
CA CYS A 226 -10.33 -5.92 1.36
C CYS A 226 -10.86 -4.57 1.87
N VAL A 227 -11.39 -3.72 1.00
CA VAL A 227 -11.85 -2.38 1.39
C VAL A 227 -13.09 -2.45 2.28
N LEU A 228 -14.00 -3.40 2.05
CA LEU A 228 -15.15 -3.65 2.93
C LEU A 228 -14.71 -4.10 4.34
N LYS A 229 -13.68 -4.94 4.45
CA LYS A 229 -13.12 -5.32 5.76
C LYS A 229 -12.49 -4.13 6.47
N VAL A 230 -11.80 -3.27 5.73
CA VAL A 230 -11.15 -2.08 6.27
C VAL A 230 -12.17 -1.12 6.88
N LEU A 231 -13.39 -1.00 6.35
CA LEU A 231 -14.46 -0.20 6.99
C LEU A 231 -14.78 -0.62 8.44
N GLY A 232 -14.49 -1.87 8.82
CA GLY A 232 -14.68 -2.37 10.18
C GLY A 232 -13.53 -2.07 11.15
N THR A 233 -12.48 -1.38 10.71
CA THR A 233 -11.35 -0.98 11.57
C THR A 233 -11.79 0.06 12.61
N MET A 234 -11.07 0.20 13.73
CA MET A 234 -11.34 1.26 14.72
C MET A 234 -10.60 2.57 14.42
N HIS A 235 -9.74 2.57 13.40
CA HIS A 235 -8.91 3.72 13.02
C HIS A 235 -9.65 4.62 12.03
N LEU A 236 -10.10 5.79 12.50
CA LEU A 236 -10.94 6.72 11.72
C LEU A 236 -10.28 7.21 10.43
N GLU A 237 -8.97 7.47 10.46
CA GLU A 237 -8.19 7.89 9.28
C GLU A 237 -8.21 6.82 8.18
N VAL A 238 -8.09 5.55 8.58
CA VAL A 238 -8.15 4.41 7.66
C VAL A 238 -9.57 4.22 7.13
N GLN A 239 -10.59 4.35 7.99
CA GLN A 239 -11.99 4.31 7.54
C GLN A 239 -12.29 5.41 6.54
N TYR A 240 -11.83 6.64 6.80
CA TYR A 240 -12.04 7.79 5.92
C TYR A 240 -11.46 7.52 4.53
N GLU A 241 -10.20 7.08 4.45
CA GLU A 241 -9.57 6.76 3.15
C GLU A 241 -10.24 5.58 2.45
N ALA A 242 -10.74 4.60 3.19
CA ALA A 242 -11.50 3.49 2.62
C ALA A 242 -12.83 3.97 2.02
N ILE A 243 -13.54 4.88 2.69
CA ILE A 243 -14.78 5.49 2.19
C ILE A 243 -14.49 6.29 0.91
N GLU A 244 -13.43 7.09 0.90
CA GLU A 244 -13.03 7.85 -0.28
C GLU A 244 -12.71 6.93 -1.47
N LEU A 245 -11.94 5.87 -1.23
CA LEU A 245 -11.67 4.87 -2.26
C LEU A 245 -12.94 4.16 -2.75
N ILE A 246 -13.91 3.86 -1.88
CA ILE A 246 -15.20 3.28 -2.28
C ILE A 246 -15.97 4.23 -3.21
N LYS A 247 -15.98 5.54 -2.90
CA LYS A 247 -16.62 6.55 -3.76
C LYS A 247 -15.99 6.55 -5.16
N ASP A 248 -14.67 6.46 -5.23
CA ASP A 248 -13.95 6.39 -6.50
C ASP A 248 -14.32 5.09 -7.25
N LEU A 249 -14.27 3.94 -6.57
CA LEU A 249 -14.59 2.62 -7.12
C LEU A 249 -16.04 2.45 -7.57
N ALA A 250 -16.98 3.26 -7.07
CA ALA A 250 -18.37 3.22 -7.49
C ALA A 250 -18.57 3.57 -8.98
N ASN A 251 -17.56 4.18 -9.62
CA ASN A 251 -17.56 4.49 -11.04
C ASN A 251 -17.04 3.34 -11.94
N TYR A 252 -16.68 2.21 -11.34
CA TYR A 252 -16.08 1.07 -12.03
C TYR A 252 -16.97 -0.19 -11.99
N ASP A 253 -16.54 -1.24 -12.67
CA ASP A 253 -17.24 -2.51 -12.83
C ASP A 253 -17.49 -3.26 -11.50
N VAL A 254 -16.72 -2.97 -10.45
CA VAL A 254 -16.89 -3.54 -9.11
C VAL A 254 -18.10 -2.99 -8.34
N ARG A 255 -18.78 -1.94 -8.82
CA ARG A 255 -19.90 -1.28 -8.14
C ARG A 255 -20.99 -2.25 -7.62
N PRO A 256 -21.48 -3.25 -8.38
CA PRO A 256 -22.51 -4.16 -7.89
C PRO A 256 -22.06 -4.98 -6.69
N ALA A 257 -20.79 -5.45 -6.70
CA ALA A 257 -20.22 -6.21 -5.60
C ALA A 257 -20.01 -5.34 -4.36
N LEU A 258 -19.56 -4.09 -4.54
CA LEU A 258 -19.42 -3.11 -3.46
C LEU A 258 -20.76 -2.81 -2.78
N LEU A 259 -21.82 -2.51 -3.56
CA LEU A 259 -23.15 -2.22 -3.01
C LEU A 259 -23.71 -3.41 -2.23
N LYS A 260 -23.55 -4.63 -2.75
CA LYS A 260 -23.95 -5.87 -2.05
C LYS A 260 -23.23 -6.01 -0.71
N GLY A 261 -21.93 -5.75 -0.68
CA GLY A 261 -21.12 -5.79 0.54
C GLY A 261 -21.51 -4.72 1.56
N LEU A 262 -21.72 -3.47 1.12
CA LEU A 262 -22.15 -2.37 1.97
C LEU A 262 -23.52 -2.64 2.60
N MET A 263 -24.48 -3.14 1.81
CA MET A 263 -25.79 -3.55 2.34
C MET A 263 -25.65 -4.61 3.43
N ALA A 264 -24.75 -5.58 3.27
CA ALA A 264 -24.51 -6.61 4.28
C ALA A 264 -23.92 -6.04 5.58
N LEU A 265 -23.06 -5.00 5.50
CA LEU A 265 -22.51 -4.30 6.67
C LEU A 265 -23.57 -3.45 7.40
N LEU A 266 -24.47 -2.82 6.66
CA LEU A 266 -25.55 -1.99 7.21
C LEU A 266 -26.73 -2.80 7.73
N THR A 267 -26.91 -4.04 7.25
CA THR A 267 -28.00 -4.90 7.71
C THR A 267 -27.70 -5.39 9.14
N PRO A 268 -28.53 -5.05 10.14
CA PRO A 268 -28.32 -5.50 11.50
C PRO A 268 -28.32 -7.04 11.54
N SER A 269 -27.25 -7.62 12.11
CA SER A 269 -27.18 -9.05 12.33
C SER A 269 -28.21 -9.45 13.39
N VAL A 270 -29.39 -9.89 12.94
CA VAL A 270 -30.49 -10.41 13.78
C VAL A 270 -30.01 -11.54 14.73
N LYS A 271 -28.83 -12.11 14.49
CA LYS A 271 -28.29 -13.26 15.21
C LYS A 271 -27.49 -12.94 16.48
N LYS A 272 -27.16 -11.67 16.79
CA LYS A 272 -26.38 -11.35 18.01
C LYS A 272 -27.21 -10.96 19.24
N THR A 273 -28.52 -10.76 19.11
CA THR A 273 -29.37 -10.26 20.22
C THR A 273 -30.00 -11.36 21.09
N PHE A 274 -29.84 -12.65 20.76
CA PHE A 274 -30.45 -13.74 21.52
C PHE A 274 -29.51 -14.48 22.49
N GLN A 275 -28.24 -14.08 22.64
CA GLN A 275 -27.27 -14.78 23.50
C GLN A 275 -26.84 -14.04 24.77
N GLN A 276 -27.38 -12.85 25.05
CA GLN A 276 -27.13 -12.15 26.31
C GLN A 276 -28.45 -11.69 26.95
N GLN A 277 -29.32 -12.65 27.30
CA GLN A 277 -30.26 -12.43 28.39
C GLN A 277 -29.54 -12.77 29.71
N PRO A 278 -29.50 -11.86 30.71
CA PRO A 278 -29.09 -12.23 32.04
C PRO A 278 -30.08 -13.25 32.58
N LYS A 279 -29.60 -14.47 32.88
CA LYS A 279 -30.37 -15.44 33.67
C LYS A 279 -30.56 -14.89 35.08
N ILE A 280 -31.66 -14.17 35.32
CA ILE A 280 -32.19 -14.00 36.68
C ILE A 280 -33.67 -14.38 36.65
N LEU A 281 -33.93 -15.54 37.26
CA LEU A 281 -35.15 -16.01 37.91
C LEU A 281 -36.47 -15.91 37.13
N ALA A 282 -36.94 -17.07 36.65
CA ALA A 282 -38.30 -17.28 36.21
C ALA A 282 -39.27 -17.46 37.39
N ALA A 283 -40.44 -16.83 37.32
CA ALA A 283 -41.72 -17.36 37.81
C ALA A 283 -42.86 -16.79 36.93
N PRO A 284 -43.88 -17.57 36.52
CA PRO A 284 -44.90 -17.12 35.58
C PRO A 284 -46.18 -16.66 36.31
N GLN A 285 -46.85 -15.64 35.77
CA GLN A 285 -48.29 -15.41 35.97
C GLN A 285 -48.91 -14.95 34.63
N PRO A 286 -50.11 -15.44 34.26
CA PRO A 286 -50.69 -15.23 32.94
C PRO A 286 -51.62 -14.02 32.90
N GLY A 287 -51.66 -13.35 31.74
CA GLY A 287 -52.78 -12.50 31.34
C GLY A 287 -52.45 -11.02 31.21
N ARG A 288 -52.05 -10.62 30.00
CA ARG A 288 -52.58 -9.43 29.30
C ARG A 288 -52.01 -9.38 27.89
N LEU A 289 -52.90 -9.22 26.90
CA LEU A 289 -52.53 -8.71 25.59
C LEU A 289 -51.90 -7.33 25.77
N CYS A 290 -50.71 -7.13 25.20
CA CYS A 290 -50.24 -5.80 24.85
C CYS A 290 -49.40 -5.88 23.58
N CYS A 291 -49.74 -5.03 22.62
CA CYS A 291 -49.08 -4.86 21.33
C CYS A 291 -47.58 -4.54 21.53
N PRO A 292 -46.67 -4.93 20.60
CA PRO A 292 -45.29 -4.52 20.70
C PRO A 292 -45.18 -3.03 20.39
N GLN A 293 -45.13 -2.20 21.44
CA GLN A 293 -44.67 -0.82 21.29
C GLN A 293 -43.17 -0.85 21.00
N SER A 294 -42.82 -0.25 19.86
CA SER A 294 -41.46 0.08 19.46
C SER A 294 -40.73 0.82 20.59
N ASN A 295 -39.71 0.19 21.18
CA ASN A 295 -38.81 0.83 22.13
C ASN A 295 -37.86 1.79 21.40
N ALA A 296 -38.37 2.97 21.01
CA ALA A 296 -37.55 4.10 20.58
C ALA A 296 -36.70 4.66 21.73
N ALA A 297 -37.12 4.44 22.99
CA ALA A 297 -36.45 4.94 24.18
C ALA A 297 -35.12 4.24 24.49
N ASP A 298 -34.95 2.96 24.11
CA ASP A 298 -33.71 2.21 24.38
C ASP A 298 -32.57 2.56 23.40
N LEU A 299 -32.92 3.05 22.20
CA LEU A 299 -31.95 3.55 21.22
C LEU A 299 -31.39 4.93 21.63
N TYR A 300 -32.20 5.75 22.30
CA TYR A 300 -31.81 7.09 22.73
C TYR A 300 -30.85 7.09 23.93
N LEU A 301 -30.90 6.06 24.78
CA LEU A 301 -30.07 5.96 25.99
C LEU A 301 -28.62 5.49 25.73
N LYS A 302 -28.27 5.14 24.49
CA LYS A 302 -26.93 4.62 24.12
C LYS A 302 -26.16 5.50 23.13
N ILE A 303 -26.71 6.65 22.76
CA ILE A 303 -26.05 7.60 21.87
C ILE A 303 -25.08 8.46 22.69
N ASP A 304 -23.80 8.47 22.31
CA ASP A 304 -22.85 9.44 22.83
C ASP A 304 -23.10 10.84 22.24
N SER A 305 -22.56 11.89 22.85
CA SER A 305 -22.83 13.28 22.44
C SER A 305 -22.42 13.56 21.00
N VAL A 306 -21.45 12.81 20.45
CA VAL A 306 -20.94 12.98 19.09
C VAL A 306 -21.89 12.34 18.07
N GLN A 307 -22.47 11.18 18.39
CA GLN A 307 -23.52 10.55 17.58
C GLN A 307 -24.81 11.37 17.57
N ALA A 308 -25.15 12.02 18.69
CA ALA A 308 -26.28 12.94 18.77
C ALA A 308 -26.07 14.15 17.84
N ASP A 309 -24.86 14.72 17.81
CA ASP A 309 -24.52 15.86 16.95
C ASP A 309 -24.50 15.49 15.47
N ILE A 310 -24.05 14.29 15.10
CA ILE A 310 -24.09 13.79 13.71
C ILE A 310 -25.54 13.57 13.24
N LEU A 311 -26.41 13.05 14.11
CA LEU A 311 -27.84 12.90 13.82
C LEU A 311 -28.57 14.26 13.75
N ALA A 312 -28.19 15.22 14.60
CA ALA A 312 -28.75 16.57 14.57
C ALA A 312 -28.26 17.40 13.36
N ALA A 313 -27.04 17.14 12.90
CA ALA A 313 -26.45 17.77 11.71
C ALA A 313 -26.90 17.12 10.38
N ASN A 314 -27.73 16.08 10.45
CA ASN A 314 -28.16 15.29 9.30
C ASN A 314 -29.07 16.13 8.36
N LYS A 315 -28.44 16.87 7.45
CA LYS A 315 -29.11 17.64 6.37
C LYS A 315 -29.71 16.76 5.27
N VAL A 316 -29.72 15.44 5.45
CA VAL A 316 -30.32 14.47 4.54
C VAL A 316 -31.48 13.83 5.28
N ASN A 317 -32.71 14.01 4.78
CA ASN A 317 -33.93 13.54 5.41
C ASN A 317 -34.05 11.99 5.31
N VAL A 318 -33.26 11.27 6.12
CA VAL A 318 -33.20 9.80 6.16
C VAL A 318 -34.58 9.18 6.46
N THR A 319 -35.42 9.91 7.21
CA THR A 319 -36.80 9.49 7.55
C THR A 319 -37.68 9.35 6.31
N GLU A 320 -37.51 10.21 5.31
CA GLU A 320 -38.30 10.21 4.07
C GLU A 320 -37.88 9.05 3.14
N ALA A 321 -36.58 8.73 3.13
CA ALA A 321 -36.03 7.61 2.37
C ALA A 321 -36.47 6.24 2.93
N LEU A 322 -36.63 6.12 4.25
CA LEU A 322 -37.14 4.91 4.90
C LEU A 322 -38.63 4.70 4.62
N HIS A 323 -39.43 5.78 4.59
CA HIS A 323 -40.86 5.71 4.31
C HIS A 323 -41.16 5.24 2.87
N LEU A 324 -40.34 5.68 1.89
CA LEU A 324 -40.44 5.21 0.49
C LEU A 324 -40.08 3.72 0.33
N CYS A 325 -39.19 3.22 1.19
CA CYS A 325 -38.76 1.82 1.19
C CYS A 325 -39.81 0.89 1.84
N GLU A 326 -40.52 1.35 2.87
CA GLU A 326 -41.61 0.59 3.49
C GLU A 326 -42.85 0.50 2.59
N VAL A 327 -43.20 1.57 1.87
CA VAL A 327 -44.33 1.56 0.92
C VAL A 327 -44.10 0.54 -0.20
N SER A 328 -42.85 0.40 -0.69
CA SER A 328 -42.49 -0.57 -1.73
C SER A 328 -42.53 -2.04 -1.25
N ARG A 329 -42.32 -2.29 0.05
CA ARG A 329 -42.43 -3.63 0.64
C ARG A 329 -43.87 -4.07 0.87
N CYS A 330 -44.77 -3.14 1.20
CA CYS A 330 -46.18 -3.45 1.40
C CYS A 330 -46.88 -3.87 0.09
N THR A 331 -46.49 -3.34 -1.07
CA THR A 331 -47.14 -3.68 -2.34
C THR A 331 -46.81 -5.09 -2.85
N LEU A 332 -45.64 -5.64 -2.48
CA LEU A 332 -45.20 -6.98 -2.92
C LEU A 332 -45.81 -8.12 -2.09
N ASN A 333 -46.18 -7.86 -0.83
CA ASN A 333 -46.76 -8.89 0.03
C ASN A 333 -48.28 -9.09 -0.18
N PHE A 334 -48.97 -8.18 -0.88
CA PHE A 334 -50.41 -8.31 -1.16
C PHE A 334 -50.77 -9.12 -2.42
N LEU A 335 -49.79 -9.53 -3.22
CA LEU A 335 -50.02 -10.31 -4.46
C LEU A 335 -49.66 -11.80 -4.34
N SER A 336 -49.23 -12.27 -3.17
CA SER A 336 -48.75 -13.66 -2.99
C SER A 336 -49.69 -14.56 -2.20
N ASP A 337 -50.91 -14.13 -1.87
CA ASP A 337 -51.86 -14.94 -1.09
C ASP A 337 -53.23 -15.02 -1.76
N SER A 338 -53.36 -15.98 -2.69
CA SER A 338 -54.66 -16.54 -3.06
C SER A 338 -54.53 -17.99 -3.51
N GLY A 339 -54.73 -18.89 -2.55
CA GLY A 339 -55.47 -20.16 -2.67
C GLY A 339 -55.13 -21.14 -3.80
N ALA A 340 -54.46 -22.24 -3.44
CA ALA A 340 -54.69 -23.54 -4.08
C ALA A 340 -56.09 -24.08 -3.71
N PRO A 341 -56.70 -25.01 -4.47
CA PRO A 341 -56.45 -26.42 -4.13
C PRO A 341 -56.54 -27.45 -5.29
N GLU A 342 -56.15 -28.67 -4.92
CA GLU A 342 -56.56 -30.00 -5.43
C GLU A 342 -55.65 -30.83 -6.35
N ARG A 343 -55.84 -32.15 -6.13
CA ARG A 343 -54.98 -33.31 -6.34
C ARG A 343 -55.22 -33.95 -7.71
N MET A 344 -54.23 -34.62 -8.30
CA MET A 344 -54.27 -36.04 -8.70
C MET A 344 -53.00 -36.46 -9.44
N ALA A 345 -52.55 -37.68 -9.14
CA ALA A 345 -51.48 -38.37 -9.81
C ALA A 345 -51.97 -39.05 -11.10
N CYS A 346 -51.14 -39.08 -12.15
CA CYS A 346 -51.06 -40.20 -13.08
C CYS A 346 -49.67 -40.22 -13.73
N GLY A 347 -49.10 -41.41 -13.90
CA GLY A 347 -47.74 -41.62 -14.37
C GLY A 347 -47.59 -41.89 -15.87
N SER A 348 -46.41 -42.42 -16.20
CA SER A 348 -45.88 -42.86 -17.52
C SER A 348 -45.36 -41.73 -18.43
N SER A 349 -44.29 -41.83 -19.23
CA SER A 349 -43.14 -42.73 -19.39
C SER A 349 -42.43 -42.30 -20.70
N PHE A 350 -41.08 -42.27 -20.76
CA PHE A 350 -40.22 -42.16 -21.97
C PHE A 350 -40.38 -40.87 -22.82
N GLN A 351 -39.38 -40.31 -23.51
CA GLN A 351 -38.26 -40.90 -24.25
C GLN A 351 -37.16 -39.85 -24.50
N GLU A 352 -35.91 -40.33 -24.59
CA GLU A 352 -34.74 -39.62 -25.15
C GLU A 352 -35.01 -39.07 -26.56
N ASP A 353 -34.42 -37.93 -26.92
CA ASP A 353 -33.73 -37.86 -28.21
C ASP A 353 -32.55 -36.87 -28.20
N ARG A 354 -31.47 -37.32 -28.83
CA ARG A 354 -30.23 -36.59 -29.10
C ARG A 354 -30.39 -35.82 -30.41
N GLY A 355 -29.63 -34.75 -30.58
CA GLY A 355 -29.51 -34.11 -31.88
C GLY A 355 -28.49 -32.99 -31.92
N GLU A 356 -27.20 -33.35 -31.95
CA GLU A 356 -26.24 -32.60 -32.77
C GLU A 356 -26.35 -33.14 -34.21
N PRO A 357 -26.07 -32.31 -35.22
CA PRO A 357 -24.82 -32.55 -35.93
C PRO A 357 -24.04 -31.29 -36.33
N LYS A 358 -22.75 -31.55 -36.50
CA LYS A 358 -21.69 -30.70 -37.03
C LYS A 358 -21.86 -30.44 -38.53
N GLU A 359 -21.39 -29.27 -38.95
CA GLU A 359 -20.35 -29.13 -39.99
C GLU A 359 -19.32 -28.11 -39.52
#